data_AF-A0A930HWT5-F1
#
_entry.id   AF-A0A930HWT5-F1
#
_cell.length_a   1.000
_cell.length_b   1.000
_cell.length_c   1.000
_cell.angle_alpha   90.00
_cell.angle_beta   90.00
_cell.angle_gamma   90.00
#
_symmetry.space_group_name_H-M   'P 1'
#
loop_
_entity.id
_entity.type
_entity.pdbx_description
1 polymer ?
#
loop_
_entity_poly.entity_id
_entity_poly.type
_entity_poly.pdbx_seq_one_letter_code
_entity_poly.pdbx_strand_id
1 'polypeptide(L)'
;MKASKLLWTVVMALTFVLTSCDPFSQNEPTIEGDRYKYFDSSAQRQSFRVVNGSGKQYNHKVDWHIIGILEENSSTYLTKKVDTLSNGDFRISYDWVTFTVKENKSVIDVEVQKNETGKDRSVFFATSNSYKQAYLPNMIVTQRAK
;
A
#
# COMPACT_ATOMS: atom_id res chain seq x y z
N MET A 1 -38.07 39.27 -22.67
CA MET A 1 -37.44 38.49 -21.57
C MET A 1 -37.70 36.99 -21.74
N LYS A 2 -36.98 36.24 -22.60
CA LYS A 2 -37.15 34.77 -22.71
C LYS A 2 -35.87 34.01 -23.15
N ALA A 3 -34.69 34.49 -22.78
CA ALA A 3 -33.43 33.78 -23.08
C ALA A 3 -32.57 33.46 -21.85
N SER A 4 -32.88 34.01 -20.67
CA SER A 4 -32.01 33.89 -19.49
C SER A 4 -32.27 32.68 -18.59
N LYS A 5 -33.31 31.88 -18.85
CA LYS A 5 -33.67 30.73 -18.00
C LYS A 5 -33.15 29.38 -18.49
N LEU A 6 -32.68 29.28 -19.74
CA LEU A 6 -32.18 28.02 -20.33
C LEU A 6 -30.65 27.83 -20.18
N LEU A 7 -29.90 28.91 -19.93
CA LEU A 7 -28.44 28.85 -19.80
C LEU A 7 -27.97 28.27 -18.46
N TRP A 8 -28.76 28.40 -17.39
CA TRP A 8 -28.40 27.86 -16.07
C TRP A 8 -28.58 26.35 -15.96
N THR A 9 -29.52 25.76 -16.71
CA THR A 9 -29.79 24.32 -16.68
C THR A 9 -28.69 23.52 -17.40
N VAL A 10 -28.08 24.09 -18.44
CA VAL A 10 -27.01 23.44 -19.20
C VAL A 10 -25.68 23.46 -18.42
N VAL A 11 -25.40 24.52 -17.66
CA VAL A 11 -24.16 24.63 -16.85
C VAL A 11 -24.17 23.67 -15.66
N MET A 12 -25.33 23.48 -14.99
CA MET A 12 -25.47 22.51 -13.89
C MET A 12 -25.44 21.05 -14.36
N ALA A 13 -25.92 20.77 -15.58
CA ALA A 13 -25.86 19.42 -16.14
C ALA A 13 -24.43 19.02 -16.56
N LEU A 14 -23.59 19.99 -16.94
CA LEU A 14 -22.21 19.73 -17.38
C LEU A 14 -21.23 19.51 -16.21
N THR A 15 -21.54 19.98 -15.00
CA THR A 15 -20.70 19.75 -13.81
C THR A 15 -20.77 18.32 -13.26
N PHE A 16 -21.76 17.52 -13.66
CA PHE A 16 -21.88 16.12 -13.23
C PHE A 16 -21.14 15.10 -14.11
N VAL A 17 -20.60 15.51 -15.26
CA VAL A 17 -19.98 14.58 -16.23
C VAL A 17 -18.46 14.43 -16.02
N LEU A 18 -17.85 15.14 -15.07
CA LEU A 18 -16.39 15.17 -14.89
C LEU A 18 -15.85 14.42 -13.67
N THR A 19 -16.69 13.77 -12.87
CA THR A 19 -16.17 12.75 -11.95
C THR A 19 -16.27 11.40 -12.64
N SER A 20 -15.29 11.09 -13.50
CA SER A 20 -14.96 9.70 -13.79
C SER A 20 -14.42 9.07 -12.50
N CYS A 21 -15.30 8.87 -11.51
CA CYS A 21 -15.04 7.95 -10.43
C CYS A 21 -15.05 6.58 -11.08
N ASP A 22 -13.88 6.10 -11.47
CA ASP A 22 -13.72 4.67 -11.71
C ASP A 22 -14.13 3.98 -10.40
N PRO A 23 -15.29 3.30 -10.36
CA PRO A 23 -15.81 2.71 -9.13
C PRO A 23 -14.88 1.60 -8.62
N PHE A 24 -13.95 1.12 -9.45
CA PHE A 24 -12.94 0.15 -9.06
C PHE A 24 -11.76 0.81 -8.34
N SER A 25 -11.28 1.96 -8.83
CA SER A 25 -10.16 2.71 -8.20
C SER A 25 -10.37 2.99 -6.70
N GLN A 26 -11.61 3.29 -6.29
CA GLN A 26 -11.94 3.54 -4.88
C GLN A 26 -11.95 2.28 -4.00
N ASN A 27 -11.99 1.10 -4.62
CA ASN A 27 -12.00 -0.20 -3.95
C ASN A 27 -10.66 -0.93 -4.04
N GLU A 28 -9.66 -0.36 -4.70
CA GLU A 28 -8.32 -0.95 -4.80
C GLU A 28 -7.63 -0.93 -3.44
N PRO A 29 -6.92 -2.01 -3.06
CA PRO A 29 -6.20 -2.05 -1.80
C PRO A 29 -4.99 -1.11 -1.85
N THR A 30 -4.82 -0.34 -0.80
CA THR A 30 -3.64 0.47 -0.54
C THR A 30 -3.29 0.39 0.95
N ILE A 31 -2.18 0.99 1.35
CA ILE A 31 -1.77 1.04 2.75
C ILE A 31 -2.24 2.35 3.39
N GLU A 32 -2.66 2.31 4.65
CA GLU A 32 -3.04 3.53 5.36
C GLU A 32 -1.88 4.52 5.45
N GLY A 33 -2.18 5.82 5.36
CA GLY A 33 -1.17 6.86 5.25
C GLY A 33 -0.41 6.81 3.92
N ASP A 34 0.83 7.29 3.93
CA ASP A 34 1.69 7.26 2.74
C ASP A 34 2.39 5.91 2.57
N ARG A 35 2.77 5.54 1.33
CA ARG A 35 3.52 4.32 1.01
C ARG A 35 4.93 4.32 1.62
N TYR A 36 5.47 5.50 1.96
CA TYR A 36 6.77 5.65 2.60
C TYR A 36 6.63 5.51 4.12
N LYS A 37 7.26 4.49 4.70
CA LYS A 37 7.26 4.20 6.12
C LYS A 37 8.66 4.42 6.69
N TYR A 38 8.76 5.30 7.68
CA TYR A 38 10.03 5.73 8.26
C TYR A 38 10.20 5.18 9.67
N PHE A 39 11.38 4.61 9.90
CA PHE A 39 11.81 4.06 11.19
C PHE A 39 13.11 4.76 11.61
N ASP A 40 13.27 4.95 12.91
CA ASP A 40 14.55 5.41 13.47
C ASP A 40 15.54 4.24 13.59
N SER A 41 16.75 4.51 14.06
CA SER A 41 17.81 3.49 14.13
C SER A 41 17.54 2.36 15.14
N SER A 42 16.52 2.48 15.99
CA SER A 42 16.19 1.47 17.00
C SER A 42 15.44 0.27 16.41
N ALA A 43 15.34 -0.81 17.18
CA ALA A 43 14.47 -1.92 16.81
C ALA A 43 13.02 -1.50 17.08
N GLN A 44 12.16 -1.62 16.07
CA GLN A 44 10.79 -1.12 16.13
C GLN A 44 9.84 -2.10 15.46
N ARG A 45 8.60 -2.10 15.93
CA ARG A 45 7.49 -2.78 15.29
C ARG A 45 6.34 -1.80 15.11
N GLN A 46 5.80 -1.74 13.90
CA GLN A 46 4.63 -0.94 13.59
C GLN A 46 3.66 -1.77 12.74
N SER A 47 2.38 -1.50 12.90
CA SER A 47 1.30 -2.15 12.16
C SER A 47 0.65 -1.14 11.23
N PHE A 48 0.38 -1.54 9.99
CA PHE A 48 -0.31 -0.70 9.02
C PHE A 48 -1.52 -1.45 8.48
N ARG A 49 -2.69 -0.80 8.50
CA ARG A 49 -3.91 -1.33 7.90
C ARG A 49 -3.89 -1.19 6.39
N VAL A 50 -4.43 -2.20 5.71
CA VAL A 50 -4.82 -2.10 4.31
C VAL A 50 -6.17 -1.41 4.26
N VAL A 51 -6.22 -0.32 3.50
CA VAL A 51 -7.42 0.49 3.26
C VAL A 51 -7.73 0.48 1.77
N ASN A 52 -8.89 0.98 1.38
CA ASN A 52 -9.18 1.21 -0.03
C ASN A 52 -8.65 2.58 -0.49
N GLY A 53 -8.74 2.88 -1.79
CA GLY A 53 -8.31 4.17 -2.36
C GLY A 53 -8.98 5.42 -1.74
N SER A 54 -10.08 5.26 -1.00
CA SER A 54 -10.74 6.35 -0.23
C SER A 54 -10.31 6.43 1.24
N GLY A 55 -9.36 5.61 1.69
CA GLY A 55 -8.90 5.52 3.07
C GLY A 55 -9.85 4.78 4.03
N LYS A 56 -10.91 4.17 3.51
CA LYS A 56 -11.84 3.34 4.31
C LYS A 56 -11.29 1.94 4.48
N GLN A 57 -11.77 1.22 5.49
CA GLN A 57 -11.40 -0.18 5.70
C GLN A 57 -11.56 -0.96 4.40
N TYR A 58 -10.49 -1.67 4.03
CA TYR A 58 -10.46 -2.46 2.83
C TYR A 58 -11.44 -3.63 2.94
N ASN A 59 -12.36 -3.74 1.98
CA ASN A 59 -13.29 -4.85 1.87
C ASN A 59 -12.80 -5.76 0.74
N HIS A 60 -12.60 -7.05 1.02
CA HIS A 60 -11.78 -8.03 0.27
C HIS A 60 -12.24 -8.39 -1.17
N LYS A 61 -12.93 -7.48 -1.87
CA LYS A 61 -13.41 -7.69 -3.25
C LYS A 61 -12.26 -7.84 -4.26
N VAL A 62 -11.06 -7.37 -3.94
CA VAL A 62 -9.87 -7.40 -4.80
C VAL A 62 -8.71 -8.18 -4.12
N ASP A 63 -8.46 -9.41 -4.52
CA ASP A 63 -7.35 -10.15 -3.91
C ASP A 63 -5.99 -9.55 -4.29
N TRP A 64 -5.06 -9.50 -3.33
CA TRP A 64 -3.68 -9.08 -3.52
C TRP A 64 -2.73 -10.10 -2.88
N HIS A 65 -1.51 -10.21 -3.38
CA HIS A 65 -0.51 -11.15 -2.90
C HIS A 65 0.88 -10.53 -2.87
N ILE A 66 1.73 -11.03 -1.96
CA ILE A 66 3.13 -10.63 -1.84
C ILE A 66 3.90 -11.22 -3.02
N ILE A 67 4.71 -10.41 -3.71
CA ILE A 67 5.60 -10.90 -4.77
C ILE A 67 7.07 -10.91 -4.36
N GLY A 68 7.45 -10.12 -3.35
CA GLY A 68 8.78 -10.16 -2.77
C GLY A 68 9.18 -8.89 -2.03
N ILE A 69 10.42 -8.91 -1.55
CA ILE A 69 11.13 -7.71 -1.10
C ILE A 69 12.17 -7.40 -2.17
N LEU A 70 12.18 -6.16 -2.64
CA LEU A 70 13.10 -5.67 -3.66
C LEU A 70 14.01 -4.61 -3.06
N GLU A 71 15.15 -4.40 -3.72
CA GLU A 71 15.93 -3.18 -3.55
C GLU A 71 15.05 -1.95 -3.86
N GLU A 72 15.19 -0.88 -3.09
CA GLU A 72 14.44 0.34 -3.35
C GLU A 72 14.76 0.87 -4.76
N ASN A 73 13.73 1.26 -5.51
CA ASN A 73 13.84 1.81 -6.87
C ASN A 73 14.47 0.87 -7.92
N SER A 74 14.49 -0.43 -7.64
CA SER A 74 15.05 -1.47 -8.52
C SER A 74 14.02 -2.57 -8.76
N SER A 75 14.24 -3.37 -9.82
CA SER A 75 13.47 -4.61 -10.07
C SER A 75 14.16 -5.84 -9.50
N THR A 76 15.30 -5.67 -8.82
CA THR A 76 16.06 -6.75 -8.20
C THR A 76 15.37 -7.23 -6.93
N TYR A 77 15.07 -8.53 -6.89
CA TYR A 77 14.53 -9.18 -5.71
C TYR A 77 15.64 -9.49 -4.71
N LEU A 78 15.48 -8.97 -3.50
CA LEU A 78 16.27 -9.36 -2.32
C LEU A 78 15.78 -10.71 -1.78
N THR A 79 14.47 -10.94 -1.84
CA THR A 79 13.86 -12.26 -1.59
C THR A 79 12.47 -12.35 -2.22
N LYS A 80 12.07 -13.59 -2.57
CA LYS A 80 10.71 -13.96 -2.98
C LYS A 80 10.07 -14.99 -2.05
N LYS A 81 10.81 -15.43 -1.03
CA LYS A 81 10.37 -16.52 -0.17
C LYS A 81 9.32 -16.00 0.80
N VAL A 82 8.07 -16.36 0.55
CA VAL A 82 6.94 -16.11 1.43
C VAL A 82 6.64 -17.40 2.19
N ASP A 83 6.69 -17.34 3.51
CA ASP A 83 6.32 -18.43 4.39
C ASP A 83 4.86 -18.26 4.82
N THR A 84 4.07 -19.34 4.77
CA THR A 84 2.74 -19.38 5.38
C THR A 84 2.87 -19.94 6.79
N LEU A 85 2.48 -19.15 7.78
CA LEU A 85 2.52 -19.53 9.19
C LEU A 85 1.35 -20.48 9.53
N SER A 86 1.46 -21.19 10.66
CA SER A 86 0.45 -22.18 11.08
C SER A 86 -0.94 -21.60 11.33
N ASN A 87 -1.03 -20.29 11.60
CA ASN A 87 -2.29 -19.56 11.76
C ASN A 87 -2.84 -18.98 10.44
N GLY A 88 -2.19 -19.23 9.31
CA GLY A 88 -2.59 -18.73 8.00
C GLY A 88 -2.03 -17.35 7.62
N ASP A 89 -1.27 -16.71 8.50
CA ASP A 89 -0.59 -15.44 8.19
C ASP A 89 0.56 -15.68 7.21
N PHE A 90 0.88 -14.66 6.39
CA PHE A 90 2.02 -14.71 5.48
C PHE A 90 3.19 -13.91 6.06
N ARG A 91 4.39 -14.47 6.00
CA ARG A 91 5.62 -13.82 6.45
C ARG A 91 6.64 -13.77 5.33
N ILE A 92 7.31 -12.63 5.20
CA ILE A 92 8.48 -12.48 4.34
C ILE A 92 9.52 -11.65 5.08
N SER A 93 10.77 -12.10 5.02
CA SER A 93 11.87 -11.50 5.76
C SER A 93 13.09 -11.35 4.86
N TYR A 94 13.79 -10.24 5.04
CA TYR A 94 15.08 -10.00 4.43
C TYR A 94 15.98 -9.28 5.43
N ASP A 95 17.11 -9.90 5.76
CA ASP A 95 18.16 -9.33 6.61
C ASP A 95 17.60 -8.70 7.90
N TRP A 96 17.41 -7.37 7.89
CA TRP A 96 17.01 -6.56 9.02
C TRP A 96 15.50 -6.29 9.13
N VAL A 97 14.68 -6.68 8.16
CA VAL A 97 13.24 -6.35 8.11
C VAL A 97 12.38 -7.59 7.89
N THR A 98 11.25 -7.61 8.58
CA THR A 98 10.23 -8.66 8.45
C THR A 98 8.86 -8.04 8.28
N PHE A 99 8.13 -8.52 7.28
CA PHE A 99 6.74 -8.19 7.03
C PHE A 99 5.88 -9.41 7.39
N THR A 100 4.83 -9.19 8.18
CA THR A 100 3.83 -10.22 8.48
C THR A 100 2.46 -9.70 8.11
N VAL A 101 1.84 -10.33 7.11
CA VAL A 101 0.51 -10.00 6.60
C VAL A 101 -0.52 -10.87 7.34
N LYS A 102 -1.43 -10.20 8.05
CA LYS A 102 -2.35 -10.80 9.02
C LYS A 102 -3.80 -10.45 8.73
N GLU A 103 -4.70 -11.02 9.52
CA GLU A 103 -6.12 -10.66 9.54
C GLU A 103 -6.74 -10.69 8.14
N ASN A 104 -6.60 -11.81 7.44
CA ASN A 104 -7.04 -11.98 6.05
C ASN A 104 -6.48 -10.92 5.09
N LYS A 105 -5.20 -10.56 5.25
CA LYS A 105 -4.51 -9.55 4.43
C LYS A 105 -5.07 -8.13 4.62
N SER A 106 -5.60 -7.81 5.80
CA SER A 106 -6.06 -6.45 6.15
C SER A 106 -5.07 -5.68 7.03
N VAL A 107 -4.04 -6.33 7.55
CA VAL A 107 -2.99 -5.71 8.38
C VAL A 107 -1.62 -6.21 7.93
N ILE A 108 -0.65 -5.29 7.89
CA ILE A 108 0.76 -5.58 7.63
C ILE A 108 1.57 -5.10 8.83
N ASP A 109 2.12 -6.04 9.59
CA ASP A 109 3.09 -5.76 10.64
C ASP A 109 4.49 -5.67 10.03
N VAL A 110 5.19 -4.59 10.32
CA VAL A 110 6.58 -4.36 9.93
C VAL A 110 7.43 -4.37 11.18
N GLU A 111 8.37 -5.32 11.25
CA GLU A 111 9.38 -5.43 12.29
C GLU A 111 10.74 -5.09 11.68
N VAL A 112 11.41 -4.10 12.25
CA VAL A 112 12.77 -3.69 11.85
C VAL A 112 13.74 -3.95 13.00
N GLN A 113 14.89 -4.54 12.68
CA GLN A 113 16.00 -4.66 13.62
C GLN A 113 16.71 -3.31 13.78
N LYS A 114 17.51 -3.18 14.84
CA LYS A 114 18.35 -1.99 15.06
C LYS A 114 19.29 -1.77 13.88
N ASN A 115 19.48 -0.51 13.47
CA ASN A 115 20.43 -0.13 12.43
C ASN A 115 21.75 0.34 13.05
N GLU A 116 22.80 -0.47 12.88
CA GLU A 116 24.15 -0.18 13.38
C GLU A 116 25.15 0.07 12.25
N THR A 117 24.68 0.16 11.01
CA THR A 117 25.53 0.23 9.81
C THR A 117 26.13 1.61 9.55
N GLY A 118 25.66 2.64 10.25
CA GLY A 118 26.05 4.04 10.02
C GLY A 118 25.51 4.62 8.70
N LYS A 119 24.58 3.93 8.04
CA LYS A 119 23.92 4.39 6.80
C LYS A 119 22.42 4.14 6.88
N ASP A 120 21.66 5.02 6.23
CA ASP A 120 20.24 4.78 5.99
C ASP A 120 20.10 3.54 5.10
N ARG A 121 19.04 2.77 5.34
CA ARG A 121 18.75 1.55 4.60
C ARG A 121 17.27 1.47 4.26
N SER A 122 16.95 0.89 3.13
CA SER A 122 15.58 0.81 2.64
C SER A 122 15.32 -0.45 1.85
N VAL A 123 14.06 -0.86 1.84
CA VAL A 123 13.55 -1.92 0.96
C VAL A 123 12.19 -1.55 0.40
N PHE A 124 11.85 -2.15 -0.74
CA PHE A 124 10.51 -2.09 -1.30
C PHE A 124 9.78 -3.42 -1.04
N PHE A 125 8.72 -3.36 -0.23
CA PHE A 125 7.78 -4.46 -0.08
C PHE A 125 6.79 -4.41 -1.25
N ALA A 126 6.89 -5.41 -2.12
CA ALA A 126 6.14 -5.47 -3.36
C ALA A 126 5.00 -6.49 -3.26
N THR A 127 3.85 -6.06 -3.75
CA THR A 127 2.63 -6.84 -3.90
C THR A 127 2.14 -6.76 -5.34
N SER A 128 1.24 -7.66 -5.69
CA SER A 128 0.57 -7.71 -6.98
C SER A 128 -0.85 -8.20 -6.80
N ASN A 129 -1.66 -8.01 -7.82
CA ASN A 129 -3.00 -8.57 -7.96
C ASN A 129 -3.21 -9.00 -9.42
N SER A 130 -4.34 -9.65 -9.71
CA SER A 130 -4.64 -10.17 -11.05
C SER A 130 -5.23 -9.12 -12.01
N TYR A 131 -5.42 -7.87 -11.56
CA TYR A 131 -6.08 -6.80 -12.32
C TYR A 131 -5.12 -5.64 -12.53
N LYS A 132 -5.16 -4.95 -13.68
CA LYS A 132 -4.42 -3.69 -13.82
C LYS A 132 -5.10 -2.63 -12.94
N GLN A 133 -4.42 -2.23 -11.86
CA GLN A 133 -4.93 -1.29 -10.85
C GLN A 133 -3.94 -0.15 -10.62
N ALA A 134 -4.45 0.99 -10.19
CA ALA A 134 -3.65 2.17 -9.87
C ALA A 134 -2.97 2.07 -8.49
N TYR A 135 -3.58 1.32 -7.57
CA TYR A 135 -3.13 1.20 -6.18
C TYR A 135 -2.92 -0.25 -5.76
N LEU A 136 -1.89 -0.44 -4.92
CA LEU A 136 -1.53 -1.69 -4.29
C LEU A 136 -1.02 -1.38 -2.87
N PRO A 137 -1.14 -2.31 -1.90
CA PRO A 137 -0.60 -2.16 -0.55
C PRO A 137 0.93 -2.38 -0.52
N ASN A 138 1.63 -1.76 -1.46
CA ASN A 138 3.09 -1.72 -1.53
C ASN A 138 3.61 -0.67 -0.54
N MET A 139 4.80 -0.87 -0.01
CA MET A 139 5.43 0.13 0.85
C MET A 139 6.94 0.17 0.67
N ILE A 140 7.50 1.37 0.83
CA ILE A 140 8.94 1.59 0.96
C ILE A 140 9.21 1.77 2.45
N VAL A 141 9.96 0.84 3.03
CA VAL A 141 10.38 0.92 4.42
C VAL A 141 11.79 1.48 4.43
N THR A 142 11.96 2.65 5.06
CA THR A 142 13.26 3.29 5.22
C THR A 142 13.58 3.38 6.71
N GLN A 143 14.79 2.97 7.08
CA GLN A 143 15.30 3.07 8.43
C GLN A 143 16.56 3.93 8.48
N ARG A 144 16.56 4.93 9.36
CA ARG A 144 17.69 5.86 9.51
C ARG A 144 18.91 5.20 10.15
N ALA A 145 20.09 5.74 9.84
CA ALA A 145 21.31 5.49 10.58
C ALA A 145 21.21 5.97 12.02
N LYS A 146 22.06 5.39 12.88
CA LYS A 146 22.26 5.82 14.27
C LYS A 146 23.11 7.09 14.34
#